data_AF-A0A2T5PBQ8-F1
#
_entry.id   AF-A0A2T5PBQ8-F1
#
_cell.length_a   1.000
_cell.length_b   1.000
_cell.length_c   1.000
_cell.angle_alpha   90.00
_cell.angle_beta   90.00
_cell.angle_gamma   90.00
#
_symmetry.space_group_name_H-M   'P 1'
#
loop_
_entity.id
_entity.type
_entity.pdbx_description
1 polymer ?
#
loop_
_entity_poly.entity_id
_entity_poly.type
_entity_poly.pdbx_seq_one_letter_code
_entity_poly.pdbx_strand_id
1 'polypeptide(L)'
;MGWGLITRVAWLLFFVGASILAVLAGAEYAGNTWVYLLFTVLSTAVLFFGFGRGAIFFDAFIGVLLWIGFWLKFSVRTAFSDGRFNISVGNFDGAPASLDKALLVVSCALAAILLARWVRQRWVFRYPDSLPQIAYTGLFTFYRRYRIAVLVGFVLAVLVVCLSNAWFGIYQRGQVARVNLPLGLNGVYAWMLMFGMASVSAIVLRFEFELNRERYWIAISIALLETALSNISLWSRGMILNGSSLLYGAVAQFRRSEPRLRLGLASFVLLAFVGFFVVSVLSVNWLRANAFYDAHPDIATGEAVSEQTTLLFLDRWVGVEGVMAVVGSEHTGWGVFGEALTERFDTSANAFYDQHFVESAYDNTRGDGTHFISLPGYIAFLFYPGSYLFLLVAVFAFSMLAALIEYFVYRVGGKNLVFCALIAQVVAFRYTSFGYVPMQSYLLFGSILLNVLILYFSDRLLRFFCRP
;
A
#
# COMPACT_ATOMS: atom_id res chain seq x y z
N MET A 1 -8.08 -25.39 14.66
CA MET A 1 -6.62 -25.22 14.56
C MET A 1 -6.20 -23.96 15.31
N GLY A 2 -5.14 -24.01 16.12
CA GLY A 2 -4.67 -22.84 16.88
C GLY A 2 -3.85 -21.90 15.99
N TRP A 3 -4.00 -20.58 16.18
CA TRP A 3 -3.28 -19.57 15.38
C TRP A 3 -1.76 -19.78 15.36
N GLY A 4 -1.18 -20.26 16.47
CA GLY A 4 0.25 -20.51 16.60
C GLY A 4 0.79 -21.61 15.68
N LEU A 5 0.03 -22.69 15.44
CA LEU A 5 0.46 -23.76 14.55
C LEU A 5 0.46 -23.29 13.09
N ILE A 6 -0.63 -22.65 12.66
CA ILE A 6 -0.79 -22.15 11.29
C ILE A 6 0.32 -21.16 10.94
N THR A 7 0.58 -20.21 11.84
CA THR A 7 1.61 -19.20 11.62
C THR A 7 3.01 -19.81 11.52
N ARG A 8 3.34 -20.80 12.36
CA ARG A 8 4.63 -21.51 12.26
C ARG A 8 4.78 -22.28 10.95
N VAL A 9 3.74 -23.02 10.55
CA VAL A 9 3.75 -23.78 9.29
C VAL A 9 3.88 -22.83 8.09
N ALA A 10 3.13 -21.73 8.07
CA ALA A 10 3.21 -20.73 7.01
C ALA A 10 4.62 -20.12 6.91
N TRP A 11 5.23 -19.75 8.04
CA TRP A 11 6.61 -19.24 8.05
C TRP A 11 7.62 -20.30 7.62
N LEU A 12 7.47 -21.56 8.03
CA LEU A 12 8.35 -22.65 7.60
C LEU A 12 8.31 -22.82 6.07
N LEU A 13 7.10 -22.91 5.50
CA LEU A 13 6.93 -23.01 4.04
C LEU A 13 7.51 -21.80 3.31
N PHE A 14 7.29 -20.61 3.85
CA PHE A 14 7.86 -19.37 3.33
C PHE A 14 9.39 -19.40 3.33
N PHE A 15 10.03 -19.74 4.45
CA PHE A 15 11.49 -19.77 4.55
C PHE A 15 12.11 -20.84 3.65
N VAL A 16 11.47 -22.00 3.51
CA VAL A 16 11.92 -23.04 2.57
C VAL A 16 11.87 -22.50 1.13
N GLY A 17 10.73 -21.95 0.70
CA GLY A 17 10.60 -21.37 -0.63
C GLY A 17 11.57 -20.23 -0.90
N ALA A 18 11.72 -19.30 0.06
CA ALA A 18 12.65 -18.19 -0.04
C ALA A 18 14.11 -18.67 -0.10
N SER A 19 14.47 -19.72 0.66
CA SER A 19 15.83 -20.28 0.64
C SER A 19 16.15 -20.97 -0.69
N ILE A 20 15.19 -21.73 -1.25
CA ILE A 20 15.36 -22.34 -2.58
C ILE A 20 15.58 -21.25 -3.63
N LEU A 21 14.74 -20.22 -3.65
CA LEU A 21 14.89 -19.11 -4.59
C LEU A 21 16.20 -18.35 -4.39
N ALA A 22 16.63 -18.14 -3.14
CA ALA A 22 17.90 -17.48 -2.84
C ALA A 22 19.10 -18.27 -3.38
N VAL A 23 19.07 -19.61 -3.30
CA VAL A 23 20.14 -20.45 -3.86
C VAL A 23 20.15 -20.35 -5.38
N LEU A 24 18.99 -20.42 -6.04
CA LEU A 24 18.88 -20.30 -7.49
C LEU A 24 19.36 -18.94 -8.00
N ALA A 25 18.89 -17.85 -7.39
CA ALA A 25 19.33 -16.50 -7.74
C ALA A 25 20.80 -16.25 -7.39
N GLY A 26 21.29 -16.80 -6.27
CA GLY A 26 22.68 -16.68 -5.85
C GLY A 26 23.66 -17.39 -6.79
N ALA A 27 23.23 -18.47 -7.46
CA ALA A 27 24.03 -19.16 -8.47
C ALA A 27 24.21 -18.32 -9.74
N GLU A 28 23.19 -17.55 -10.13
CA GLU A 28 23.19 -16.68 -11.32
C GLU A 28 23.69 -15.25 -11.02
N TYR A 29 23.89 -14.90 -9.74
CA TYR A 29 24.29 -13.55 -9.36
C TYR A 29 25.76 -13.28 -9.71
N ALA A 30 25.98 -12.37 -10.66
CA ALA A 30 27.31 -12.03 -11.17
C ALA A 30 28.17 -11.17 -10.21
N GLY A 31 27.55 -10.54 -9.20
CA GLY A 31 28.23 -9.70 -8.20
C GLY A 31 28.86 -10.52 -7.06
N ASN A 32 29.17 -9.85 -5.96
CA ASN A 32 29.70 -10.51 -4.78
C ASN A 32 28.60 -11.27 -4.02
N THR A 33 28.75 -12.58 -3.88
CA THR A 33 27.79 -13.45 -3.17
C THR A 33 27.47 -12.96 -1.75
N TRP A 34 28.43 -12.37 -1.04
CA TRP A 34 28.20 -11.83 0.31
C TRP A 34 27.27 -10.61 0.31
N VAL A 35 27.31 -9.80 -0.74
CA VAL A 35 26.40 -8.65 -0.90
C VAL A 35 24.97 -9.14 -1.15
N TYR A 36 24.79 -10.13 -2.03
CA TYR A 36 23.49 -10.75 -2.25
C TYR A 36 22.93 -11.46 -1.00
N LEU A 37 23.78 -12.15 -0.24
CA LEU A 37 23.40 -12.78 1.03
C LEU A 37 22.98 -11.73 2.07
N LEU A 38 23.73 -10.63 2.21
CA LEU A 38 23.36 -9.53 3.10
C LEU A 38 21.99 -8.95 2.72
N PHE A 39 21.79 -8.65 1.44
CA PHE A 39 20.52 -8.16 0.90
C PHE A 39 19.36 -9.13 1.20
N THR A 40 19.60 -10.43 1.02
CA THR A 40 18.62 -11.48 1.30
C THR A 40 18.25 -11.56 2.77
N VAL A 41 19.25 -11.57 3.66
CA VAL A 41 19.04 -11.63 5.11
C VAL A 41 18.30 -10.39 5.59
N LEU A 42 18.72 -9.19 5.18
CA LEU A 42 18.07 -7.95 5.62
C LEU A 42 16.63 -7.82 5.10
N SER A 43 16.39 -8.14 3.83
CA SER A 43 15.04 -8.10 3.25
C SER A 43 14.10 -9.07 3.96
N THR A 44 14.59 -10.28 4.20
CA THR A 44 13.83 -11.31 4.90
C THR A 44 13.62 -10.96 6.37
N ALA A 45 14.61 -10.34 7.03
CA ALA A 45 14.50 -9.86 8.40
C ALA A 45 13.44 -8.75 8.53
N VAL A 46 13.43 -7.76 7.63
CA VAL A 46 12.41 -6.69 7.62
C VAL A 46 11.00 -7.30 7.52
N LEU A 47 10.79 -8.25 6.59
CA LEU A 47 9.51 -8.93 6.44
C LEU A 47 9.14 -9.76 7.70
N PHE A 48 10.03 -10.63 8.16
CA PHE A 48 9.77 -11.52 9.29
C PHE A 48 9.48 -10.74 10.58
N PHE A 49 10.31 -9.74 10.87
CA PHE A 49 10.14 -8.91 12.06
C PHE A 49 8.93 -7.97 11.97
N GLY A 50 8.42 -7.69 10.77
CA GLY A 50 7.18 -6.96 10.53
C GLY A 50 5.92 -7.67 11.04
N PHE A 51 5.95 -9.00 11.21
CA PHE A 51 4.87 -9.78 11.81
C PHE A 51 5.23 -10.35 13.19
N GLY A 52 6.40 -9.98 13.72
CA GLY A 52 6.96 -10.48 14.96
C GLY A 52 6.38 -9.81 16.22
N ARG A 53 6.91 -10.20 17.38
CA ARG A 53 6.56 -9.56 18.66
C ARG A 53 6.96 -8.09 18.65
N GLY A 54 6.05 -7.23 19.12
CA GLY A 54 6.26 -5.78 19.20
C GLY A 54 6.19 -5.05 17.86
N ALA A 55 5.81 -5.74 16.77
CA ALA A 55 5.56 -5.11 15.48
C ALA A 55 4.27 -4.26 15.50
N ILE A 56 4.29 -3.18 14.74
CA ILE A 56 3.11 -2.38 14.40
C ILE A 56 2.64 -2.72 12.99
N PHE A 57 1.46 -2.25 12.57
CA PHE A 57 0.93 -2.57 11.25
C PHE A 57 1.81 -2.02 10.13
N PHE A 58 2.43 -0.84 10.33
CA PHE A 58 3.36 -0.25 9.37
C PHE A 58 4.53 -1.19 9.07
N ASP A 59 5.13 -1.80 10.10
CA ASP A 59 6.26 -2.73 9.93
C ASP A 59 5.87 -3.90 9.01
N ALA A 60 4.66 -4.43 9.15
CA ALA A 60 4.14 -5.51 8.31
C ALA A 60 3.93 -5.05 6.86
N PHE A 61 3.25 -3.92 6.64
CA PHE A 61 2.96 -3.45 5.28
C PHE A 61 4.22 -3.02 4.55
N ILE A 62 5.10 -2.24 5.18
CA ILE A 62 6.35 -1.83 4.54
C ILE A 62 7.25 -3.04 4.27
N GLY A 63 7.27 -4.02 5.18
CA GLY A 63 8.03 -5.26 4.98
C GLY A 63 7.53 -6.09 3.82
N VAL A 64 6.21 -6.27 3.68
CA VAL A 64 5.63 -6.99 2.51
C VAL A 64 5.91 -6.25 1.21
N LEU A 65 5.64 -4.93 1.16
CA LEU A 65 5.80 -4.16 -0.07
C LEU A 65 7.27 -4.11 -0.53
N LEU A 66 8.20 -3.90 0.39
CA LEU A 66 9.64 -3.90 0.07
C LEU A 66 10.15 -5.30 -0.26
N TRP A 67 9.70 -6.34 0.43
CA TRP A 67 10.15 -7.69 0.12
C TRP A 67 9.69 -8.13 -1.28
N ILE A 68 8.45 -7.83 -1.67
CA ILE A 68 7.94 -8.13 -3.01
C ILE A 68 8.65 -7.27 -4.06
N GLY A 69 8.68 -5.94 -3.87
CA GLY A 69 9.21 -5.00 -4.85
C GLY A 69 10.73 -5.07 -5.03
N PHE A 70 11.47 -5.44 -3.99
CA PHE A 70 12.93 -5.52 -4.04
C PHE A 70 13.40 -6.97 -4.09
N TRP A 71 13.28 -7.73 -3.00
CA TRP A 71 13.95 -9.03 -2.90
C TRP A 71 13.37 -10.09 -3.82
N LEU A 72 12.05 -10.29 -3.80
CA LEU A 72 11.39 -11.29 -4.63
C LEU A 72 11.57 -10.93 -6.09
N LYS A 73 11.31 -9.68 -6.45
CA LYS A 73 11.48 -9.17 -7.80
C LYS A 73 12.90 -9.40 -8.32
N PHE A 74 13.90 -8.90 -7.60
CA PHE A 74 15.30 -9.05 -7.98
C PHE A 74 15.67 -10.53 -8.13
N SER A 75 15.38 -11.36 -7.12
CA SER A 75 15.79 -12.77 -7.12
C SER A 75 15.10 -13.57 -8.23
N VAL A 76 13.82 -13.33 -8.52
CA VAL A 76 13.13 -13.99 -9.65
C VAL A 76 13.74 -13.58 -10.98
N ARG A 77 14.03 -12.29 -11.18
CA ARG A 77 14.64 -11.81 -12.43
C ARG A 77 16.06 -12.32 -12.63
N THR A 78 16.85 -12.37 -11.56
CA THR A 78 18.20 -12.95 -11.62
C THR A 78 18.15 -14.45 -11.90
N ALA A 79 17.29 -15.21 -11.21
CA ALA A 79 17.25 -16.67 -11.35
C ALA A 79 16.63 -17.17 -12.66
N PHE A 80 15.66 -16.44 -13.23
CA PHE A 80 14.81 -16.97 -14.31
C PHE A 80 14.63 -16.02 -15.50
N SER A 81 15.31 -14.88 -15.53
CA SER A 81 15.17 -13.89 -16.61
C SER A 81 16.49 -13.26 -17.01
N ASP A 82 17.62 -13.94 -16.78
CA ASP A 82 18.97 -13.44 -17.07
C ASP A 82 19.24 -12.05 -16.48
N GLY A 83 18.63 -11.73 -15.33
CA GLY A 83 18.72 -10.42 -14.70
C GLY A 83 17.97 -9.29 -15.41
N ARG A 84 17.17 -9.57 -16.45
CA ARG A 84 16.41 -8.57 -17.21
C ARG A 84 15.12 -8.18 -16.51
N PHE A 85 14.86 -6.88 -16.46
CA PHE A 85 13.64 -6.30 -15.88
C PHE A 85 12.69 -5.84 -16.99
N ASN A 86 11.39 -6.02 -16.76
CA ASN A 86 10.35 -5.58 -17.71
C ASN A 86 10.09 -4.06 -17.62
N ILE A 87 10.44 -3.45 -16.48
CA ILE A 87 10.37 -2.00 -16.28
C ILE A 87 11.77 -1.43 -16.52
N SER A 88 11.83 -0.27 -17.18
CA SER A 88 13.08 0.42 -17.48
C SER A 88 13.91 0.64 -16.20
N VAL A 89 15.17 0.23 -16.27
CA VAL A 89 16.20 0.47 -15.25
C VAL A 89 17.15 1.60 -15.67
N GLY A 90 16.75 2.40 -16.67
CA GLY A 90 17.56 3.50 -17.18
C GLY A 90 18.89 3.03 -17.76
N ASN A 91 19.95 3.80 -17.51
CA ASN A 91 21.32 3.53 -17.97
C ASN A 91 22.06 2.47 -17.14
N PHE A 92 21.36 1.63 -16.37
CA PHE A 92 21.99 0.60 -15.56
C PHE A 92 22.67 -0.46 -16.45
N ASP A 93 23.99 -0.61 -16.28
CA ASP A 93 24.86 -1.42 -17.15
C ASP A 93 24.82 -2.94 -16.87
N GLY A 94 24.21 -3.36 -15.76
CA GLY A 94 24.19 -4.76 -15.35
C GLY A 94 25.54 -5.31 -14.88
N ALA A 95 26.56 -4.47 -14.74
CA ALA A 95 27.89 -4.91 -14.34
C ALA A 95 27.90 -5.42 -12.88
N PRO A 96 28.77 -6.38 -12.53
CA PRO A 96 28.88 -6.91 -11.17
C PRO A 96 28.99 -5.83 -10.08
N ALA A 97 29.80 -4.80 -10.31
CA ALA A 97 29.98 -3.70 -9.37
C ALA A 97 28.72 -2.83 -9.21
N SER A 98 27.99 -2.59 -10.30
CA SER A 98 26.73 -1.83 -10.29
C SER A 98 25.61 -2.60 -9.58
N LEU A 99 25.55 -3.92 -9.78
CA LEU A 99 24.66 -4.82 -9.05
C LEU A 99 24.95 -4.80 -7.55
N ASP A 100 26.22 -4.94 -7.15
CA ASP A 100 26.62 -4.86 -5.75
C ASP A 100 26.24 -3.51 -5.14
N LYS A 101 26.52 -2.40 -5.84
CA LYS A 101 26.18 -1.05 -5.39
C LYS A 101 24.68 -0.89 -5.17
N ALA A 102 23.84 -1.34 -6.11
CA ALA A 102 22.38 -1.30 -5.96
C ALA A 102 21.89 -2.09 -4.74
N LEU A 103 22.39 -3.32 -4.55
CA LEU A 103 22.03 -4.14 -3.39
C LEU A 103 22.53 -3.56 -2.06
N LEU A 104 23.70 -2.90 -2.04
CA LEU A 104 24.22 -2.21 -0.86
C LEU A 104 23.36 -0.99 -0.50
N VAL A 105 22.89 -0.22 -1.49
CA VAL A 105 21.95 0.91 -1.27
C VAL A 105 20.69 0.41 -0.61
N VAL A 106 20.09 -0.65 -1.15
CA VAL A 106 18.87 -1.25 -0.57
C VAL A 106 19.15 -1.80 0.83
N SER A 107 20.26 -2.50 1.01
CA SER A 107 20.68 -3.05 2.32
C SER A 107 20.83 -1.96 3.38
N CYS A 108 21.41 -0.81 3.03
CA CYS A 108 21.52 0.35 3.92
C CYS A 108 20.15 0.85 4.37
N ALA A 109 19.18 0.98 3.45
CA ALA A 109 17.82 1.38 3.77
C ALA A 109 17.10 0.34 4.66
N LEU A 110 17.22 -0.95 4.35
CA LEU A 110 16.62 -2.03 5.15
C LEU A 110 17.19 -2.08 6.57
N ALA A 111 18.50 -1.86 6.73
CA ALA A 111 19.14 -1.74 8.03
C ALA A 111 18.57 -0.55 8.85
N ALA A 112 18.33 0.60 8.21
CA ALA A 112 17.68 1.75 8.85
C ALA A 112 16.25 1.44 9.32
N ILE A 113 15.47 0.68 8.55
CA ILE A 113 14.12 0.24 8.94
C ILE A 113 14.17 -0.68 10.16
N LEU A 114 15.09 -1.66 10.17
CA LEU A 114 15.28 -2.56 11.32
C LEU A 114 15.72 -1.78 12.57
N LEU A 115 16.61 -0.80 12.41
CA LEU A 115 17.04 0.09 13.49
C LEU A 115 15.86 0.91 14.03
N ALA A 116 15.07 1.55 13.16
CA ALA A 116 13.89 2.31 13.55
C ALA A 116 12.88 1.45 14.31
N ARG A 117 12.63 0.21 13.84
CA ARG A 117 11.79 -0.76 14.54
C ARG A 117 12.32 -1.05 15.95
N TRP A 118 13.63 -1.33 16.09
CA TRP A 118 14.24 -1.60 17.40
C TRP A 118 14.09 -0.41 18.36
N VAL A 119 14.40 0.80 17.89
CA VAL A 119 14.24 2.05 18.65
C VAL A 119 12.78 2.23 19.08
N ARG A 120 11.84 2.15 18.12
CA ARG A 120 10.41 2.29 18.35
C ARG A 120 9.90 1.30 19.40
N GLN A 121 10.24 0.02 19.26
CA GLN A 121 9.77 -1.03 20.13
C GLN A 121 10.26 -0.84 21.57
N ARG A 122 11.46 -0.30 21.75
CA ARG A 122 12.08 -0.12 23.07
C ARG A 122 11.59 1.13 23.80
N TRP A 123 11.34 2.23 23.09
CA TRP A 123 11.13 3.55 23.71
C TRP A 123 9.86 4.29 23.27
N VAL A 124 9.22 3.95 22.15
CA VAL A 124 8.14 4.76 21.59
C VAL A 124 6.78 4.08 21.72
N PHE A 125 6.56 3.00 20.98
CA PHE A 125 5.21 2.44 20.86
C PHE A 125 5.24 0.95 20.50
N ARG A 126 4.41 0.17 21.19
CA ARG A 126 3.96 -1.17 20.81
C ARG A 126 2.50 -1.33 21.18
N TYR A 127 1.76 -2.12 20.41
CA TYR A 127 0.39 -2.48 20.78
C TYR A 127 0.35 -3.29 22.08
N PRO A 128 -0.75 -3.17 22.86
CA PRO A 128 -0.99 -4.09 23.97
C PRO A 128 -1.25 -5.52 23.46
N ASP A 129 -0.94 -6.49 24.32
CA ASP A 129 -1.16 -7.92 24.04
C ASP A 129 -2.65 -8.29 24.08
N SER A 130 -3.42 -7.67 24.98
CA SER A 130 -4.87 -7.85 25.08
C SER A 130 -5.64 -6.93 24.13
N LEU A 131 -6.86 -7.34 23.76
CA LEU A 131 -7.75 -6.50 22.95
C LEU A 131 -8.17 -5.26 23.75
N PRO A 132 -7.94 -4.03 23.25
CA PRO A 132 -8.35 -2.82 23.94
C PRO A 132 -9.88 -2.68 23.93
N GLN A 133 -10.45 -2.19 25.05
CA GLN A 133 -11.86 -1.80 25.12
C GLN A 133 -12.19 -0.71 24.09
N ILE A 134 -13.45 -0.66 23.65
CA ILE A 134 -13.94 0.37 22.73
C ILE A 134 -13.76 1.73 23.38
N ALA A 135 -12.93 2.59 22.76
CA ALA A 135 -12.76 3.95 23.25
C ALA A 135 -13.77 4.92 22.61
N TYR A 136 -14.26 4.67 21.39
CA TYR A 136 -15.31 5.46 20.74
C TYR A 136 -16.72 5.12 21.25
N THR A 137 -17.01 5.54 22.48
CA THR A 137 -18.27 5.17 23.16
C THR A 137 -19.50 5.86 22.56
N GLY A 138 -19.39 7.10 22.07
CA GLY A 138 -20.52 7.82 21.48
C GLY A 138 -20.92 7.26 20.13
N LEU A 139 -19.94 7.08 19.24
CA LEU A 139 -20.15 6.42 17.96
C LEU A 139 -20.68 4.99 18.15
N PHE A 140 -20.16 4.25 19.13
CA PHE A 140 -20.62 2.89 19.41
C PHE A 140 -22.08 2.85 19.88
N THR A 141 -22.47 3.73 20.81
CA THR A 141 -23.87 3.81 21.28
C THR A 141 -24.82 4.18 20.15
N PHE A 142 -24.44 5.17 19.33
CA PHE A 142 -25.21 5.56 18.15
C PHE A 142 -25.36 4.40 17.15
N TYR A 143 -24.25 3.73 16.82
CA TYR A 143 -24.24 2.57 15.95
C TYR A 143 -25.11 1.45 16.49
N ARG A 144 -25.01 1.14 17.79
CA ARG A 144 -25.83 0.10 18.43
C ARG A 144 -27.33 0.41 18.33
N ARG A 145 -27.72 1.68 18.52
CA ARG A 145 -29.12 2.12 18.47
C ARG A 145 -29.69 2.10 17.04
N TYR A 146 -28.90 2.48 16.04
CA TYR A 146 -29.35 2.65 14.66
C TYR A 146 -28.67 1.68 13.68
N ARG A 147 -28.23 0.51 14.15
CA ARG A 147 -27.37 -0.43 13.43
C ARG A 147 -27.76 -0.64 11.97
N ILE A 148 -29.01 -1.04 11.73
CA ILE A 148 -29.48 -1.34 10.37
C ILE A 148 -29.48 -0.09 9.50
N ALA A 149 -29.96 1.04 10.03
CA ALA A 149 -29.98 2.32 9.30
C ALA A 149 -28.56 2.79 8.95
N VAL A 150 -27.58 2.63 9.85
CA VAL A 150 -26.18 2.97 9.58
C VAL A 150 -25.58 2.07 8.50
N LEU A 151 -25.83 0.76 8.55
CA LEU A 151 -25.32 -0.18 7.55
C LEU A 151 -25.92 0.09 6.16
N VAL A 152 -27.24 0.27 6.08
CA VAL A 152 -27.93 0.59 4.81
C VAL A 152 -27.49 1.96 4.29
N GLY A 153 -27.45 2.97 5.17
CA GLY A 153 -26.98 4.31 4.82
C GLY A 153 -25.55 4.32 4.30
N PHE A 154 -24.66 3.51 4.89
CA PHE A 154 -23.28 3.36 4.42
C PHE A 154 -23.22 2.74 3.01
N VAL A 155 -23.94 1.65 2.75
CA VAL A 155 -23.99 1.04 1.41
C VAL A 155 -24.53 2.02 0.37
N LEU A 156 -25.59 2.76 0.69
CA LEU A 156 -26.13 3.79 -0.20
C LEU A 156 -25.11 4.91 -0.46
N ALA A 157 -24.40 5.37 0.57
CA ALA A 157 -23.36 6.38 0.42
C ALA A 157 -22.21 5.90 -0.49
N VAL A 158 -21.77 4.64 -0.33
CA VAL A 158 -20.76 4.02 -1.21
C VAL A 158 -21.24 4.00 -2.65
N LEU A 159 -22.50 3.57 -2.89
CA LEU A 159 -23.07 3.54 -4.24
C LEU A 159 -23.13 4.95 -4.84
N VAL A 160 -23.62 5.94 -4.10
CA VAL A 160 -23.70 7.33 -4.57
C VAL A 160 -22.32 7.85 -4.97
N VAL A 161 -21.32 7.72 -4.10
CA VAL A 161 -19.95 8.21 -4.37
C VAL A 161 -19.31 7.46 -5.55
N CYS A 162 -19.48 6.14 -5.62
CA CYS A 162 -18.87 5.34 -6.68
C CYS A 162 -19.53 5.60 -8.04
N LEU A 163 -20.86 5.69 -8.09
CA LEU A 163 -21.61 5.94 -9.32
C LEU A 163 -21.38 7.38 -9.82
N SER A 164 -21.43 8.37 -8.93
CA SER A 164 -21.16 9.76 -9.32
C SER A 164 -19.71 9.93 -9.80
N ASN A 165 -18.73 9.31 -9.14
CA ASN A 165 -17.34 9.37 -9.60
C ASN A 165 -17.14 8.67 -10.95
N ALA A 166 -17.76 7.51 -11.17
CA ALA A 166 -17.68 6.80 -12.44
C ALA A 166 -18.33 7.59 -13.59
N TRP A 167 -19.48 8.22 -13.31
CA TRP A 167 -20.21 9.02 -14.29
C TRP A 167 -19.49 10.32 -14.63
N PHE A 168 -19.15 11.12 -13.62
CA PHE A 168 -18.56 12.46 -13.81
C PHE A 168 -17.04 12.45 -14.00
N GLY A 169 -16.35 11.33 -13.75
CA GLY A 169 -14.89 11.24 -13.87
C GLY A 169 -14.14 12.21 -12.95
N ILE A 170 -14.56 12.28 -11.68
CA ILE A 170 -14.04 13.26 -10.70
C ILE A 170 -12.60 12.88 -10.29
N TYR A 171 -12.36 11.60 -10.03
CA TYR A 171 -11.05 11.05 -9.72
C TYR A 171 -10.94 9.60 -10.22
N GLN A 172 -10.25 9.42 -11.36
CA GLN A 172 -10.00 8.11 -12.00
C GLN A 172 -8.50 7.98 -12.28
N ARG A 173 -7.88 6.87 -11.86
CA ARG A 173 -6.43 6.68 -11.98
C ARG A 173 -6.01 6.46 -13.43
N GLY A 174 -5.08 7.28 -13.90
CA GLY A 174 -4.57 7.27 -15.28
C GLY A 174 -5.29 8.26 -16.20
N GLN A 175 -6.23 9.06 -15.67
CA GLN A 175 -6.92 10.11 -16.39
C GLN A 175 -6.84 11.44 -15.63
N VAL A 176 -6.82 12.53 -16.38
CA VAL A 176 -7.08 13.87 -15.86
C VAL A 176 -8.57 13.96 -15.49
N ALA A 177 -8.90 14.67 -14.42
CA ALA A 177 -10.28 14.81 -13.97
C ALA A 177 -11.16 15.44 -15.07
N ARG A 178 -12.26 14.77 -15.41
CA ARG A 178 -13.23 15.25 -16.42
C ARG A 178 -14.09 16.40 -15.87
N VAL A 179 -14.41 16.34 -14.58
CA VAL A 179 -15.18 17.37 -13.89
C VAL A 179 -14.38 17.90 -12.69
N ASN A 180 -14.12 19.19 -12.70
CA ASN A 180 -13.56 19.92 -11.55
C ASN A 180 -14.70 20.52 -10.75
N LEU A 181 -14.95 19.95 -9.57
CA LEU A 181 -15.96 20.44 -8.63
C LEU A 181 -15.49 21.73 -7.96
N PRO A 182 -16.43 22.65 -7.65
CA PRO A 182 -16.10 23.89 -6.95
C PRO A 182 -15.51 23.61 -5.56
N LEU A 183 -14.78 24.60 -5.03
CA LEU A 183 -14.21 24.58 -3.67
C LEU A 183 -13.22 23.42 -3.40
N GLY A 184 -12.67 22.80 -4.45
CA GLY A 184 -11.69 21.71 -4.30
C GLY A 184 -12.31 20.37 -3.87
N LEU A 185 -13.62 20.18 -4.08
CA LEU A 185 -14.32 18.95 -3.67
C LEU A 185 -13.84 17.67 -4.38
N ASN A 186 -13.07 17.76 -5.47
CA ASN A 186 -12.36 16.60 -6.04
C ASN A 186 -11.45 15.94 -5.00
N GLY A 187 -10.82 16.74 -4.12
CA GLY A 187 -10.00 16.21 -3.03
C GLY A 187 -10.81 15.40 -2.01
N VAL A 188 -12.07 15.76 -1.78
CA VAL A 188 -12.99 14.99 -0.92
C VAL A 188 -13.33 13.65 -1.56
N TYR A 189 -13.63 13.63 -2.87
CA TYR A 189 -13.83 12.38 -3.62
C TYR A 189 -12.59 11.49 -3.59
N ALA A 190 -11.42 12.07 -3.85
CA ALA A 190 -10.16 11.36 -3.80
C ALA A 190 -9.93 10.75 -2.41
N TRP A 191 -10.15 11.50 -1.33
CA TRP A 191 -10.07 10.99 0.04
C TRP A 191 -11.08 9.85 0.30
N MET A 192 -12.37 10.07 -0.01
CA MET A 192 -13.43 9.08 0.22
C MET A 192 -13.12 7.76 -0.46
N LEU A 193 -12.72 7.80 -1.73
CA LEU A 193 -12.41 6.62 -2.54
C LEU A 193 -11.08 5.96 -2.15
N MET A 194 -10.06 6.74 -1.74
CA MET A 194 -8.75 6.18 -1.39
C MET A 194 -8.75 5.48 -0.03
N PHE A 195 -9.34 6.08 1.00
CA PHE A 195 -9.39 5.46 2.34
C PHE A 195 -10.48 6.00 3.28
N GLY A 196 -11.21 7.05 2.92
CA GLY A 196 -12.25 7.65 3.78
C GLY A 196 -13.41 6.69 4.02
N MET A 197 -13.97 6.08 2.97
CA MET A 197 -15.03 5.07 3.10
C MET A 197 -14.52 3.79 3.77
N ALA A 198 -13.31 3.34 3.42
CA ALA A 198 -12.64 2.23 4.12
C ALA A 198 -12.42 2.50 5.62
N SER A 199 -12.27 3.77 6.03
CA SER A 199 -12.19 4.14 7.44
C SER A 199 -13.52 3.92 8.15
N VAL A 200 -14.65 4.19 7.49
CA VAL A 200 -15.99 3.84 8.00
C VAL A 200 -16.14 2.32 8.07
N SER A 201 -15.72 1.57 7.03
CA SER A 201 -15.65 0.11 7.04
C SER A 201 -14.86 -0.41 8.25
N ALA A 202 -13.73 0.22 8.60
CA ALA A 202 -12.93 -0.14 9.77
C ALA A 202 -13.68 0.07 11.10
N ILE A 203 -14.48 1.14 11.21
CA ILE A 203 -15.33 1.37 12.38
C ILE A 203 -16.45 0.33 12.47
N VAL A 204 -17.14 0.05 11.36
CA VAL A 204 -18.21 -0.98 11.30
C VAL A 204 -17.65 -2.33 11.72
N LEU A 205 -16.49 -2.72 11.20
CA LEU A 205 -15.81 -3.95 11.60
C LEU A 205 -15.52 -3.98 13.10
N ARG A 206 -14.97 -2.91 13.70
CA ARG A 206 -14.75 -2.90 15.16
C ARG A 206 -16.04 -3.04 15.97
N PHE A 207 -17.12 -2.39 15.54
CA PHE A 207 -18.38 -2.39 16.29
C PHE A 207 -19.16 -3.69 16.13
N GLU A 208 -19.20 -4.26 14.94
CA GLU A 208 -19.81 -5.58 14.69
C GLU A 208 -19.03 -6.70 15.39
N PHE A 209 -17.70 -6.56 15.52
CA PHE A 209 -16.91 -7.47 16.33
C PHE A 209 -17.34 -7.46 17.80
N GLU A 210 -17.88 -6.36 18.32
CA GLU A 210 -18.30 -6.30 19.72
C GLU A 210 -19.79 -6.61 19.91
N LEU A 211 -20.63 -6.31 18.92
CA LEU A 211 -22.08 -6.54 19.01
C LEU A 211 -22.52 -7.92 18.51
N ASN A 212 -21.94 -8.41 17.41
CA ASN A 212 -22.47 -9.58 16.71
C ASN A 212 -21.36 -10.42 16.06
N ARG A 213 -20.48 -11.00 16.90
CA ARG A 213 -19.35 -11.84 16.45
C ARG A 213 -19.75 -13.02 15.59
N GLU A 214 -20.93 -13.58 15.81
CA GLU A 214 -21.43 -14.72 15.02
C GLU A 214 -21.78 -14.32 13.58
N ARG A 215 -22.35 -13.13 13.40
CA ARG A 215 -22.70 -12.58 12.08
C ARG A 215 -21.67 -11.60 11.55
N TYR A 216 -20.43 -11.69 12.02
CA TYR A 216 -19.33 -10.82 11.62
C TYR A 216 -19.07 -10.85 10.10
N TRP A 217 -19.41 -11.95 9.44
CA TRP A 217 -19.34 -12.09 7.99
C TRP A 217 -20.12 -11.00 7.23
N ILE A 218 -21.22 -10.46 7.79
CA ILE A 218 -21.98 -9.35 7.20
C ILE A 218 -21.12 -8.09 7.10
N ALA A 219 -20.44 -7.74 8.20
CA ALA A 219 -19.55 -6.58 8.26
C ALA A 219 -18.39 -6.70 7.28
N ILE A 220 -17.83 -7.91 7.16
CA ILE A 220 -16.76 -8.19 6.19
C ILE A 220 -17.28 -8.05 4.76
N SER A 221 -18.44 -8.61 4.43
CA SER A 221 -19.01 -8.47 3.08
C SER A 221 -19.24 -7.02 2.69
N ILE A 222 -19.76 -6.20 3.61
CA ILE A 222 -19.98 -4.77 3.37
C ILE A 222 -18.64 -4.05 3.17
N ALA A 223 -17.64 -4.33 4.00
CA ALA A 223 -16.30 -3.75 3.86
C ALA A 223 -15.63 -4.15 2.53
N LEU A 224 -15.71 -5.42 2.14
CA LEU A 224 -15.13 -5.89 0.88
C LEU A 224 -15.87 -5.33 -0.33
N LEU A 225 -17.20 -5.27 -0.29
CA LEU A 225 -18.02 -4.63 -1.32
C LEU A 225 -17.62 -3.16 -1.50
N GLU A 226 -17.46 -2.41 -0.41
CA GLU A 226 -16.99 -1.02 -0.47
C GLU A 226 -15.62 -0.94 -1.15
N THR A 227 -14.63 -1.70 -0.69
CA THR A 227 -13.29 -1.65 -1.29
C THR A 227 -13.30 -2.03 -2.78
N ALA A 228 -14.15 -2.95 -3.19
CA ALA A 228 -14.31 -3.36 -4.59
C ALA A 228 -14.92 -2.24 -5.44
N LEU A 229 -16.06 -1.67 -5.00
CA LEU A 229 -16.76 -0.60 -5.72
C LEU A 229 -15.90 0.68 -5.81
N SER A 230 -15.24 1.06 -4.71
CA SER A 230 -14.30 2.20 -4.68
C SER A 230 -13.18 2.00 -5.71
N ASN A 231 -12.60 0.81 -5.80
CA ASN A 231 -11.53 0.51 -6.77
C ASN A 231 -12.01 0.43 -8.21
N ILE A 232 -13.21 -0.13 -8.45
CA ILE A 232 -13.85 -0.12 -9.78
C ILE A 232 -14.08 1.32 -10.23
N SER A 233 -14.64 2.17 -9.37
CA SER A 233 -14.91 3.57 -9.68
C SER A 233 -13.62 4.38 -9.91
N LEU A 234 -12.57 4.11 -9.14
CA LEU A 234 -11.23 4.72 -9.30
C LEU A 234 -10.45 4.23 -10.53
N TRP A 235 -10.93 3.19 -11.23
CA TRP A 235 -10.14 2.45 -12.22
C TRP A 235 -8.81 1.95 -11.63
N SER A 236 -8.84 1.44 -10.41
CA SER A 236 -7.67 1.00 -9.66
C SER A 236 -7.72 -0.50 -9.42
N ARG A 237 -6.62 -1.20 -9.70
CA ARG A 237 -6.47 -2.63 -9.38
C ARG A 237 -6.01 -2.86 -7.93
N GLY A 238 -6.01 -1.79 -7.14
CA GLY A 238 -5.49 -1.73 -5.78
C GLY A 238 -6.45 -2.20 -4.68
N MET A 239 -7.56 -2.88 -5.00
CA MET A 239 -8.49 -3.39 -3.98
C MET A 239 -7.78 -4.24 -2.93
N ILE A 240 -6.76 -5.00 -3.35
CA ILE A 240 -5.92 -5.81 -2.47
C ILE A 240 -5.34 -5.01 -1.29
N LEU A 241 -5.05 -3.72 -1.46
CA LEU A 241 -4.43 -2.88 -0.44
C LEU A 241 -5.38 -2.56 0.72
N ASN A 242 -6.51 -1.91 0.43
CA ASN A 242 -7.52 -1.60 1.45
C ASN A 242 -8.20 -2.88 1.97
N GLY A 243 -8.53 -3.82 1.09
CA GLY A 243 -9.16 -5.08 1.48
C GLY A 243 -8.28 -5.89 2.43
N SER A 244 -7.00 -6.10 2.10
CA SER A 244 -6.09 -6.86 2.96
C SER A 244 -5.81 -6.15 4.28
N SER A 245 -5.77 -4.80 4.31
CA SER A 245 -5.53 -4.08 5.55
C SER A 245 -6.69 -4.14 6.53
N LEU A 246 -7.92 -4.03 6.04
CA LEU A 246 -9.13 -4.24 6.85
C LEU A 246 -9.17 -5.67 7.40
N LEU A 247 -8.88 -6.67 6.56
CA LEU A 247 -8.84 -8.07 6.99
C LEU A 247 -7.71 -8.36 7.97
N TYR A 248 -6.52 -7.80 7.76
CA TYR A 248 -5.39 -7.99 8.66
C TYR A 248 -5.68 -7.39 10.04
N GLY A 249 -6.26 -6.20 10.08
CA GLY A 249 -6.73 -5.59 11.32
C GLY A 249 -7.82 -6.42 12.02
N ALA A 250 -8.75 -7.01 11.27
CA ALA A 250 -9.78 -7.89 11.82
C ALA A 250 -9.17 -9.18 12.39
N VAL A 251 -8.25 -9.82 11.66
CA VAL A 251 -7.47 -10.97 12.15
C VAL A 251 -6.71 -10.62 13.43
N ALA A 252 -6.10 -9.43 13.49
CA ALA A 252 -5.40 -8.95 14.66
C ALA A 252 -6.31 -8.74 15.89
N GLN A 253 -7.60 -8.42 15.68
CA GLN A 253 -8.61 -8.39 16.75
C GLN A 253 -8.98 -9.80 17.21
N PHE A 254 -9.32 -10.71 16.30
CA PHE A 254 -9.66 -12.10 16.64
C PHE A 254 -8.52 -12.80 17.37
N ARG A 255 -7.27 -12.65 16.92
CA ARG A 255 -6.10 -13.26 17.58
C ARG A 255 -5.90 -12.81 19.03
N ARG A 256 -6.36 -11.60 19.38
CA ARG A 256 -6.26 -11.05 20.75
C ARG A 256 -7.46 -11.38 21.64
N SER A 257 -8.58 -11.79 21.05
CA SER A 257 -9.79 -12.15 21.80
C SER A 257 -10.03 -13.66 21.87
N GLU A 258 -9.60 -14.42 20.88
CA GLU A 258 -9.94 -15.83 20.71
C GLU A 258 -8.69 -16.66 20.40
N PRO A 259 -8.45 -17.78 21.14
CA PRO A 259 -7.26 -18.59 20.95
C PRO A 259 -7.31 -19.49 19.70
N ARG A 260 -8.51 -19.78 19.19
CA ARG A 260 -8.75 -20.70 18.07
C ARG A 260 -9.29 -19.96 16.85
N LEU A 261 -8.85 -20.38 15.67
CA LEU A 261 -9.38 -19.87 14.40
C LEU A 261 -10.77 -20.46 14.14
N ARG A 262 -11.74 -19.60 13.80
CA ARG A 262 -13.06 -20.00 13.30
C ARG A 262 -12.95 -20.36 11.82
N LEU A 263 -12.74 -21.65 11.53
CA LEU A 263 -12.48 -22.12 10.15
C LEU A 263 -13.58 -21.72 9.17
N GLY A 264 -14.86 -21.85 9.52
CA GLY A 264 -15.97 -21.44 8.64
C GLY A 264 -15.93 -19.96 8.26
N LEU A 265 -15.70 -19.07 9.24
CA LEU A 265 -15.52 -17.64 8.99
C LEU A 265 -14.27 -17.39 8.16
N ALA A 266 -13.13 -18.02 8.48
CA ALA A 266 -11.88 -17.83 7.75
C ALA A 266 -12.00 -18.25 6.27
N SER A 267 -12.64 -19.39 6.00
CA SER A 267 -12.91 -19.86 4.64
C SER A 267 -13.85 -18.91 3.89
N PHE A 268 -14.92 -18.45 4.53
CA PHE A 268 -15.81 -17.44 3.95
C PHE A 268 -15.05 -16.17 3.59
N VAL A 269 -14.25 -15.64 4.52
CA VAL A 269 -13.44 -14.43 4.30
C VAL A 269 -12.50 -14.58 3.12
N LEU A 270 -11.81 -15.73 3.02
CA LEU A 270 -10.91 -16.00 1.91
C LEU A 270 -11.65 -16.04 0.57
N LEU A 271 -12.76 -16.79 0.50
CA LEU A 271 -13.56 -16.90 -0.72
C LEU A 271 -14.18 -15.56 -1.13
N ALA A 272 -14.72 -14.81 -0.18
CA ALA A 272 -15.28 -13.48 -0.41
C ALA A 272 -14.19 -12.51 -0.89
N PHE A 273 -13.03 -12.49 -0.24
CA PHE A 273 -11.92 -11.63 -0.63
C PHE A 273 -11.45 -11.92 -2.06
N VAL A 274 -11.23 -13.20 -2.39
CA VAL A 274 -10.83 -13.63 -3.74
C VAL A 274 -11.92 -13.29 -4.76
N GLY A 275 -13.18 -13.58 -4.46
CA GLY A 275 -14.31 -13.29 -5.35
C GLY A 275 -14.42 -11.79 -5.67
N PHE A 276 -14.44 -10.94 -4.65
CA PHE A 276 -14.48 -9.48 -4.85
C PHE A 276 -13.23 -8.95 -5.55
N PHE A 277 -12.05 -9.49 -5.25
CA PHE A 277 -10.80 -9.05 -5.87
C PHE A 277 -10.77 -9.39 -7.37
N VAL A 278 -11.16 -10.62 -7.73
CA VAL A 278 -11.26 -11.05 -9.13
C VAL A 278 -12.27 -10.18 -9.90
N VAL A 279 -13.47 -9.99 -9.35
CA VAL A 279 -14.48 -9.11 -9.98
C VAL A 279 -13.94 -7.69 -10.15
N SER A 280 -13.33 -7.11 -9.11
CA SER A 280 -12.77 -5.76 -9.16
C SER A 280 -11.68 -5.62 -10.23
N VAL A 281 -10.71 -6.56 -10.29
CA VAL A 281 -9.63 -6.51 -11.27
C VAL A 281 -10.14 -6.68 -12.69
N LEU A 282 -11.05 -7.64 -12.93
CA LEU A 282 -11.63 -7.87 -14.25
C LEU A 282 -12.43 -6.66 -14.73
N SER A 283 -13.28 -6.08 -13.87
CA SER A 283 -14.04 -4.87 -14.20
C SER A 283 -13.12 -3.69 -14.50
N VAL A 284 -12.06 -3.48 -13.72
CA VAL A 284 -11.11 -2.38 -13.95
C VAL A 284 -10.31 -2.59 -15.24
N ASN A 285 -9.86 -3.82 -15.52
CA ASN A 285 -9.17 -4.13 -16.77
C ASN A 285 -10.09 -3.88 -17.97
N TRP A 286 -11.36 -4.29 -17.91
CA TRP A 286 -12.34 -4.03 -18.96
C TRP A 286 -12.58 -2.53 -19.17
N LEU A 287 -12.77 -1.76 -18.10
CA LEU A 287 -12.96 -0.30 -18.17
C LEU A 287 -11.74 0.39 -18.81
N ARG A 288 -10.53 0.00 -18.39
CA ARG A 288 -9.27 0.56 -18.92
C ARG A 288 -9.01 0.15 -20.35
N ALA A 289 -9.34 -1.07 -20.75
CA ALA A 289 -9.16 -1.57 -22.10
C ALA A 289 -9.98 -0.73 -23.09
N ASN A 290 -11.29 -0.55 -22.82
CA ASN A 290 -12.14 0.27 -23.69
C ASN A 290 -11.68 1.73 -23.70
N ALA A 291 -11.35 2.29 -22.53
CA ALA A 291 -10.99 3.71 -22.46
C ALA A 291 -9.64 4.07 -23.09
N PHE A 292 -8.64 3.18 -23.02
CA PHE A 292 -7.28 3.47 -23.50
C PHE A 292 -6.97 2.86 -24.87
N TYR A 293 -7.71 1.82 -25.29
CA TYR A 293 -7.41 1.07 -26.52
C TYR A 293 -8.50 1.16 -27.60
N ASP A 294 -9.68 1.75 -27.35
CA ASP A 294 -10.65 2.04 -28.43
C ASP A 294 -10.08 3.01 -29.49
N ALA A 295 -8.98 3.71 -29.19
CA ALA A 295 -8.24 4.53 -30.15
C ALA A 295 -7.30 3.71 -31.09
N HIS A 296 -7.13 2.41 -30.87
CA HIS A 296 -6.27 1.52 -31.65
C HIS A 296 -7.06 0.28 -32.14
N PRO A 297 -7.82 0.38 -33.25
CA PRO A 297 -8.71 -0.68 -33.73
C PRO A 297 -8.00 -1.98 -34.14
N ASP A 298 -6.67 -1.97 -34.27
CA ASP A 298 -5.87 -3.11 -34.70
C ASP A 298 -5.53 -4.11 -33.58
N ILE A 299 -5.74 -3.73 -32.30
CA ILE A 299 -5.53 -4.63 -31.16
C ILE A 299 -6.89 -5.14 -30.68
N ALA A 300 -7.15 -6.43 -30.86
CA ALA A 300 -8.36 -7.04 -30.31
C ALA A 300 -8.36 -6.80 -28.79
N THR A 301 -9.44 -6.22 -28.27
CA THR A 301 -9.60 -5.86 -26.84
C THR A 301 -9.28 -7.02 -25.89
N GLY A 302 -9.47 -8.27 -26.35
CA GLY A 302 -9.08 -9.49 -25.63
C GLY A 302 -7.56 -9.69 -25.49
N GLU A 303 -6.76 -9.34 -26.50
CA GLU A 303 -5.29 -9.45 -26.47
C GLU A 303 -4.67 -8.36 -25.58
N ALA A 304 -5.15 -7.12 -25.65
CA ALA A 304 -4.73 -6.04 -24.76
C ALA A 304 -5.07 -6.34 -23.28
N VAL A 305 -6.24 -6.93 -23.01
CA VAL A 305 -6.62 -7.37 -21.65
C VAL A 305 -5.74 -8.52 -21.17
N SER A 306 -5.38 -9.46 -22.05
CA SER A 306 -4.45 -10.55 -21.74
C SER A 306 -3.06 -10.01 -21.42
N GLU A 307 -2.50 -9.13 -22.26
CA GLU A 307 -1.17 -8.53 -22.10
C GLU A 307 -1.04 -7.68 -20.82
N GLN A 308 -2.06 -6.88 -20.52
CA GLN A 308 -2.10 -6.14 -19.25
C GLN A 308 -2.25 -7.05 -18.02
N THR A 309 -2.83 -8.23 -18.19
CA THR A 309 -2.97 -9.24 -17.13
C THR A 309 -1.70 -10.07 -16.98
N THR A 310 -0.94 -10.28 -18.07
CA THR A 310 0.31 -11.05 -18.11
C THR A 310 1.57 -10.24 -17.77
N LEU A 311 1.54 -8.90 -17.81
CA LEU A 311 2.51 -8.07 -17.08
C LEU A 311 2.51 -8.53 -15.61
N LEU A 312 3.54 -9.31 -15.29
CA LEU A 312 3.59 -10.23 -14.15
C LEU A 312 3.22 -9.47 -12.87
N PHE A 313 2.46 -10.11 -11.98
CA PHE A 313 2.11 -9.58 -10.65
C PHE A 313 3.30 -8.91 -9.93
N LEU A 314 4.50 -9.43 -10.18
CA LEU A 314 5.79 -8.98 -9.69
C LEU A 314 6.19 -7.58 -10.20
N ASP A 315 6.00 -7.26 -11.48
CA ASP A 315 6.45 -6.00 -12.09
C ASP A 315 5.66 -4.79 -11.60
N ARG A 316 4.43 -5.00 -11.15
CA ARG A 316 3.53 -3.91 -10.73
C ARG A 316 3.94 -3.21 -9.43
N TRP A 317 4.80 -3.82 -8.64
CA TRP A 317 5.25 -3.27 -7.37
C TRP A 317 6.46 -2.36 -7.60
N VAL A 318 6.40 -1.12 -7.12
CA VAL A 318 7.57 -0.22 -7.17
C VAL A 318 8.70 -0.81 -6.32
N GLY A 319 9.92 -0.82 -6.86
CA GLY A 319 10.93 -1.77 -6.41
C GLY A 319 12.38 -1.40 -6.71
N VAL A 320 13.19 -2.45 -6.87
CA VAL A 320 14.63 -2.35 -7.07
C VAL A 320 15.02 -1.58 -8.35
N GLU A 321 14.16 -1.55 -9.36
CA GLU A 321 14.43 -0.88 -10.64
C GLU A 321 14.74 0.61 -10.46
N GLY A 322 14.02 1.27 -9.55
CA GLY A 322 14.29 2.67 -9.23
C GLY A 322 15.70 2.89 -8.68
N VAL A 323 16.17 1.98 -7.83
CA VAL A 323 17.53 2.05 -7.28
C VAL A 323 18.56 1.76 -8.36
N MET A 324 18.30 0.79 -9.24
CA MET A 324 19.15 0.48 -10.38
C MET A 324 19.28 1.69 -11.33
N ALA A 325 18.16 2.33 -11.68
CA ALA A 325 18.15 3.53 -12.52
C ALA A 325 18.98 4.68 -11.92
N VAL A 326 18.86 4.94 -10.61
CA VAL A 326 19.66 5.96 -9.94
C VAL A 326 21.15 5.58 -9.88
N VAL A 327 21.46 4.30 -9.63
CA VAL A 327 22.85 3.81 -9.56
C VAL A 327 23.54 3.89 -10.92
N GLY A 328 22.82 3.63 -12.01
CA GLY A 328 23.31 3.71 -13.39
C GLY A 328 23.29 5.11 -13.99
N SER A 329 22.74 6.11 -13.28
CA SER A 329 22.63 7.48 -13.79
C SER A 329 23.84 8.33 -13.41
N GLU A 330 24.27 9.18 -14.35
CA GLU A 330 25.24 10.26 -14.09
C GLU A 330 24.57 11.48 -13.43
N HIS A 331 23.24 11.60 -13.55
CA HIS A 331 22.43 12.67 -12.96
C HIS A 331 22.12 12.39 -11.47
N THR A 332 23.14 12.50 -10.62
CA THR A 332 23.02 12.40 -9.16
C THR A 332 23.53 13.66 -8.46
N GLY A 333 23.16 13.84 -7.20
CA GLY A 333 23.63 14.94 -6.35
C GLY A 333 22.50 15.75 -5.70
N TRP A 334 22.89 16.69 -4.83
CA TRP A 334 21.94 17.51 -4.06
C TRP A 334 21.09 18.43 -4.92
N GLY A 335 21.62 18.92 -6.05
CA GLY A 335 20.86 19.74 -7.01
C GLY A 335 19.68 18.95 -7.60
N VAL A 336 19.96 17.73 -8.09
CA VAL A 336 18.95 16.81 -8.63
C VAL A 336 17.90 16.47 -7.58
N PHE A 337 18.32 16.19 -6.34
CA PHE A 337 17.38 15.94 -5.24
C PHE A 337 16.47 17.14 -4.94
N GLY A 338 17.04 18.36 -4.93
CA GLY A 338 16.28 19.60 -4.70
C GLY A 338 15.25 19.85 -5.80
N GLU A 339 15.65 19.70 -7.07
CA GLU A 339 14.77 19.86 -8.22
C GLU A 339 13.61 18.85 -8.19
N ALA A 340 13.93 17.56 -8.02
CA ALA A 340 12.94 16.50 -7.88
C ALA A 340 12.00 16.71 -6.68
N LEU A 341 12.51 17.26 -5.57
CA LEU A 341 11.70 17.59 -4.41
C LEU A 341 10.67 18.69 -4.73
N THR A 342 11.05 19.66 -5.56
CA THR A 342 10.19 20.78 -5.95
C THR A 342 9.21 20.47 -7.08
N GLU A 343 9.26 19.28 -7.67
CA GLU A 343 8.34 18.84 -8.72
C GLU A 343 6.86 19.13 -8.36
N ARG A 344 6.09 19.54 -9.37
CA ARG A 344 4.66 19.82 -9.29
C ARG A 344 3.92 19.01 -10.34
N PHE A 345 2.66 18.73 -10.05
CA PHE A 345 1.77 18.04 -10.99
C PHE A 345 1.58 18.92 -12.23
N ASP A 346 1.93 18.38 -13.39
CA ASP A 346 1.75 19.00 -14.69
C ASP A 346 1.16 17.97 -15.65
N THR A 347 0.00 18.28 -16.23
CA THR A 347 -0.69 17.38 -17.16
C THR A 347 -0.05 17.35 -18.54
N SER A 348 0.86 18.28 -18.84
CA SER A 348 1.44 18.48 -20.17
C SER A 348 2.89 18.02 -20.29
N ALA A 349 3.44 17.43 -19.22
CA ALA A 349 4.82 16.97 -19.17
C ALA A 349 4.93 15.57 -18.53
N ASN A 350 5.99 14.84 -18.88
CA ASN A 350 6.35 13.62 -18.17
C ASN A 350 6.89 13.95 -16.77
N ALA A 351 6.82 13.00 -15.84
CA ALA A 351 7.37 13.20 -14.49
C ALA A 351 8.90 13.37 -14.53
N PHE A 352 9.46 14.05 -13.53
CA PHE A 352 10.90 14.27 -13.40
C PHE A 352 11.70 12.97 -13.52
N TYR A 353 11.23 11.91 -12.85
CA TYR A 353 11.88 10.60 -12.93
C TYR A 353 11.88 10.02 -14.35
N ASP A 354 10.75 10.14 -15.06
CA ASP A 354 10.58 9.70 -16.45
C ASP A 354 11.44 10.50 -17.45
N GLN A 355 11.80 11.74 -17.12
CA GLN A 355 12.64 12.59 -17.97
C GLN A 355 14.14 12.35 -17.78
N HIS A 356 14.58 12.01 -16.55
CA HIS A 356 16.00 12.05 -16.18
C HIS A 356 16.64 10.71 -15.84
N PHE A 357 15.85 9.69 -15.50
CA PHE A 357 16.39 8.41 -14.99
C PHE A 357 16.01 7.19 -15.83
N VAL A 358 14.92 7.23 -16.58
CA VAL A 358 14.43 6.08 -17.34
C VAL A 358 14.01 6.48 -18.74
N GLU A 359 14.08 5.52 -19.65
CA GLU A 359 13.40 5.63 -20.94
C GLU A 359 11.90 5.39 -20.71
N SER A 360 11.14 6.48 -20.61
CA SER A 360 9.71 6.44 -20.32
C SER A 360 8.93 5.84 -21.50
N ALA A 361 8.13 4.82 -21.22
CA ALA A 361 7.11 4.33 -22.16
C ALA A 361 5.89 5.26 -22.26
N TYR A 362 5.84 6.30 -21.43
CA TYR A 362 4.74 7.25 -21.36
C TYR A 362 5.09 8.55 -22.07
N ASP A 363 4.12 9.07 -22.81
CA ASP A 363 4.12 10.41 -23.37
C ASP A 363 2.86 11.15 -22.90
N ASN A 364 3.01 12.00 -21.89
CA ASN A 364 1.91 12.82 -21.36
C ASN A 364 1.75 14.15 -22.14
N THR A 365 2.56 14.40 -23.17
CA THR A 365 2.47 15.64 -23.98
C THR A 365 1.36 15.59 -25.03
N ARG A 366 0.77 14.40 -25.26
CA ARG A 366 -0.23 14.11 -26.30
C ARG A 366 -1.57 14.83 -26.13
N GLY A 367 -1.87 15.34 -24.93
CA GLY A 367 -3.12 16.09 -24.68
C GLY A 367 -4.41 15.25 -24.78
N ASP A 368 -4.31 13.92 -24.71
CA ASP A 368 -5.44 12.98 -24.81
C ASP A 368 -6.22 12.78 -23.49
N GLY A 369 -5.86 13.55 -22.46
CA GLY A 369 -6.46 13.47 -21.12
C GLY A 369 -5.99 12.25 -20.30
N THR A 370 -5.02 11.47 -20.79
CA THR A 370 -4.34 10.43 -20.01
C THR A 370 -3.11 10.99 -19.31
N HIS A 371 -2.76 10.40 -18.16
CA HIS A 371 -1.55 10.78 -17.43
C HIS A 371 -0.97 9.59 -16.68
N PHE A 372 0.17 9.10 -17.14
CA PHE A 372 0.88 7.96 -16.55
C PHE A 372 2.27 8.37 -16.08
N ILE A 373 2.77 7.65 -15.08
CA ILE A 373 4.06 7.94 -14.45
C ILE A 373 4.77 6.66 -14.10
N SER A 374 6.09 6.66 -14.23
CA SER A 374 6.96 5.72 -13.55
C SER A 374 7.32 6.24 -12.16
N LEU A 375 7.53 5.32 -11.21
CA LEU A 375 7.82 5.69 -9.83
C LEU A 375 9.18 5.12 -9.41
N PRO A 376 10.10 5.95 -8.88
CA PRO A 376 11.38 5.47 -8.36
C PRO A 376 11.21 4.72 -7.02
N GLY A 377 10.22 5.11 -6.22
CA GLY A 377 10.09 4.68 -4.83
C GLY A 377 11.02 5.45 -3.89
N TYR A 378 10.67 5.48 -2.60
CA TYR A 378 11.39 6.37 -1.67
C TYR A 378 12.86 6.02 -1.44
N ILE A 379 13.26 4.74 -1.53
CA ILE A 379 14.67 4.34 -1.36
C ILE A 379 15.52 4.94 -2.48
N ALA A 380 15.08 4.82 -3.73
CA ALA A 380 15.76 5.40 -4.87
C ALA A 380 15.77 6.93 -4.80
N PHE A 381 14.61 7.55 -4.54
CA PHE A 381 14.49 9.00 -4.40
C PHE A 381 15.42 9.58 -3.33
N LEU A 382 15.47 8.96 -2.14
CA LEU A 382 16.36 9.37 -1.06
C LEU A 382 17.84 9.10 -1.35
N PHE A 383 18.15 8.31 -2.39
CA PHE A 383 19.51 8.08 -2.85
C PHE A 383 19.92 8.95 -4.04
N TYR A 384 19.07 9.86 -4.55
CA TYR A 384 19.47 10.82 -5.59
C TYR A 384 20.74 11.60 -5.23
N PRO A 385 21.00 12.01 -3.95
CA PRO A 385 22.26 12.64 -3.59
C PRO A 385 23.50 11.74 -3.64
N GLY A 386 23.36 10.42 -3.79
CA GLY A 386 24.46 9.45 -3.79
C GLY A 386 25.08 9.17 -2.41
N SER A 387 24.45 9.60 -1.31
CA SER A 387 25.00 9.47 0.05
C SER A 387 24.30 8.39 0.88
N TYR A 388 25.06 7.35 1.27
CA TYR A 388 24.58 6.29 2.16
C TYR A 388 24.19 6.82 3.54
N LEU A 389 24.94 7.79 4.09
CA LEU A 389 24.64 8.38 5.39
C LEU A 389 23.30 9.13 5.36
N PHE A 390 23.08 9.94 4.33
CA PHE A 390 21.80 10.62 4.15
C PHE A 390 20.65 9.62 4.00
N LEU A 391 20.82 8.60 3.16
CA LEU A 391 19.83 7.54 2.97
C LEU A 391 19.48 6.85 4.29
N LEU A 392 20.49 6.44 5.07
CA LEU A 392 20.30 5.79 6.36
C LEU A 392 19.46 6.67 7.32
N VAL A 393 19.86 7.95 7.47
CA VAL A 393 19.19 8.90 8.37
C VAL A 393 17.77 9.20 7.89
N ALA A 394 17.57 9.42 6.59
CA ALA A 394 16.27 9.75 6.02
C ALA A 394 15.29 8.57 6.11
N VAL A 395 15.72 7.35 5.75
CA VAL A 395 14.88 6.15 5.87
C VAL A 395 14.52 5.85 7.32
N PHE A 396 15.47 6.05 8.25
CA PHE A 396 15.21 5.96 9.68
C PHE A 396 14.14 6.99 10.11
N ALA A 397 14.28 8.25 9.73
CA ALA A 397 13.34 9.32 10.06
C ALA A 397 11.93 9.05 9.50
N PHE A 398 11.82 8.61 8.24
CA PHE A 398 10.55 8.21 7.63
C PHE A 398 9.90 7.06 8.41
N SER A 399 10.68 6.03 8.77
CA SER A 399 10.18 4.89 9.54
C SER A 399 9.67 5.31 10.94
N MET A 400 10.38 6.22 11.61
CA MET A 400 9.93 6.78 12.89
C MET A 400 8.68 7.65 12.74
N LEU A 401 8.59 8.47 11.69
CA LEU A 401 7.40 9.28 11.41
C LEU A 401 6.17 8.40 11.18
N ALA A 402 6.28 7.33 10.38
CA ALA A 402 5.19 6.40 10.16
C ALA A 402 4.72 5.73 11.46
N ALA A 403 5.66 5.37 12.34
CA ALA A 403 5.33 4.82 13.65
C ALA A 403 4.61 5.84 14.55
N LEU A 404 4.98 7.11 14.50
CA LEU A 404 4.31 8.18 15.24
C LEU A 404 2.90 8.44 14.70
N ILE A 405 2.70 8.40 13.38
CA ILE A 405 1.38 8.49 12.76
C ILE A 405 0.50 7.33 13.23
N GLU A 406 1.00 6.09 13.19
CA GLU A 406 0.24 4.94 13.64
C GLU A 406 -0.08 5.00 15.15
N TYR A 407 0.86 5.46 15.98
CA TYR A 407 0.60 5.71 17.39
C TYR A 407 -0.49 6.76 17.61
N PHE A 408 -0.45 7.88 16.87
CA PHE A 408 -1.47 8.91 16.90
C PHE A 408 -2.84 8.34 16.52
N VAL A 409 -2.92 7.61 15.40
CA VAL A 409 -4.15 6.92 14.95
C VAL A 409 -4.63 5.93 16.00
N TYR A 410 -3.75 5.18 16.66
CA TYR A 410 -4.16 4.27 17.72
C TYR A 410 -4.76 4.99 18.93
N ARG A 411 -4.14 6.10 19.35
CA ARG A 411 -4.56 6.86 20.54
C ARG A 411 -5.84 7.65 20.30
N VAL A 412 -5.94 8.33 19.17
CA VAL A 412 -7.07 9.22 18.84
C VAL A 412 -8.17 8.48 18.09
N GLY A 413 -7.81 7.50 17.25
CA GLY A 413 -8.68 6.63 16.44
C GLY A 413 -9.45 5.55 17.23
N GLY A 414 -9.74 5.79 18.51
CA GLY A 414 -10.58 4.91 19.32
C GLY A 414 -9.98 3.55 19.66
N LYS A 415 -8.64 3.41 19.59
CA LYS A 415 -7.91 2.14 19.77
C LYS A 415 -8.37 1.03 18.82
N ASN A 416 -8.91 1.40 17.66
CA ASN A 416 -9.40 0.46 16.67
C ASN A 416 -8.25 -0.10 15.82
N LEU A 417 -7.89 -1.37 16.06
CA LEU A 417 -6.83 -2.06 15.32
C LEU A 417 -7.09 -2.17 13.81
N VAL A 418 -8.35 -2.26 13.38
CA VAL A 418 -8.70 -2.30 11.95
C VAL A 418 -8.40 -0.95 11.30
N PHE A 419 -8.74 0.13 11.98
CA PHE A 419 -8.46 1.48 11.51
C PHE A 419 -6.96 1.78 11.49
N CYS A 420 -6.21 1.30 12.50
CA CYS A 420 -4.76 1.43 12.51
C CYS A 420 -4.11 0.67 11.34
N ALA A 421 -4.57 -0.56 11.06
CA ALA A 421 -4.09 -1.35 9.94
C ALA A 421 -4.32 -0.65 8.59
N LEU A 422 -5.52 -0.09 8.38
CA LEU A 422 -5.84 0.68 7.18
C LEU A 422 -4.89 1.88 7.00
N ILE A 423 -4.76 2.74 8.02
CA ILE A 423 -3.93 3.93 7.89
C ILE A 423 -2.45 3.58 7.74
N ALA A 424 -1.96 2.56 8.47
CA ALA A 424 -0.59 2.09 8.32
C ALA A 424 -0.30 1.59 6.89
N GLN A 425 -1.26 0.90 6.27
CA GLN A 425 -1.15 0.48 4.86
C GLN A 425 -1.09 1.69 3.93
N VAL A 426 -1.95 2.70 4.12
CA VAL A 426 -1.95 3.93 3.31
C VAL A 426 -0.60 4.65 3.38
N VAL A 427 -0.02 4.75 4.58
CA VAL A 427 1.31 5.34 4.79
C VAL A 427 2.40 4.51 4.12
N ALA A 428 2.41 3.20 4.32
CA ALA A 428 3.39 2.30 3.71
C ALA A 428 3.34 2.35 2.17
N PHE A 429 2.13 2.37 1.59
CA PHE A 429 1.95 2.49 0.15
C PHE A 429 2.43 3.85 -0.38
N ARG A 430 2.19 4.96 0.34
CA ARG A 430 2.75 6.26 -0.06
C ARG A 430 4.27 6.24 -0.07
N TYR A 431 4.92 5.56 0.87
CA TYR A 431 6.38 5.45 0.90
C TYR A 431 6.90 4.63 -0.28
N THR A 432 6.31 3.47 -0.56
CA THR A 432 6.75 2.66 -1.71
C THR A 432 6.48 3.34 -3.05
N SER A 433 5.46 4.19 -3.15
CA SER A 433 5.14 4.98 -4.33
C SER A 433 5.67 6.42 -4.28
N PHE A 434 6.63 6.71 -3.41
CA PHE A 434 7.20 8.06 -3.28
C PHE A 434 8.12 8.40 -4.45
N GLY A 435 8.38 9.70 -4.64
CA GLY A 435 9.29 10.22 -5.65
C GLY A 435 8.62 10.86 -6.87
N TYR A 436 7.28 10.84 -6.92
CA TYR A 436 6.48 11.71 -7.77
C TYR A 436 5.75 12.75 -6.93
N VAL A 437 5.87 14.03 -7.33
CA VAL A 437 5.33 15.21 -6.63
C VAL A 437 5.50 15.12 -5.11
N PRO A 438 6.73 14.89 -4.62
CA PRO A 438 6.99 14.49 -3.24
C PRO A 438 6.48 15.51 -2.22
N MET A 439 6.59 16.82 -2.53
CA MET A 439 6.08 17.88 -1.65
C MET A 439 4.56 17.84 -1.48
N GLN A 440 3.79 17.33 -2.44
CA GLN A 440 2.33 17.20 -2.30
C GLN A 440 1.90 16.10 -1.31
N SER A 441 2.84 15.35 -0.71
CA SER A 441 2.53 14.34 0.31
C SER A 441 1.81 14.92 1.53
N TYR A 442 1.95 16.23 1.81
CA TYR A 442 1.19 16.89 2.89
C TYR A 442 -0.33 16.77 2.69
N LEU A 443 -0.82 16.65 1.45
CA LEU A 443 -2.24 16.46 1.17
C LEU A 443 -2.71 15.13 1.75
N LEU A 444 -1.98 14.04 1.50
CA LEU A 444 -2.33 12.72 2.03
C LEU A 444 -2.25 12.69 3.56
N PHE A 445 -1.13 13.17 4.13
CA PHE A 445 -0.95 13.18 5.58
C PHE A 445 -1.95 14.12 6.28
N GLY A 446 -2.27 15.25 5.66
CA GLY A 446 -3.33 16.16 6.10
C GLY A 446 -4.71 15.50 6.05
N SER A 447 -5.04 14.75 4.99
CA SER A 447 -6.27 13.96 4.90
C SER A 447 -6.34 12.85 5.96
N ILE A 448 -5.22 12.18 6.28
CA ILE A 448 -5.16 11.20 7.37
C ILE A 448 -5.47 11.89 8.70
N LEU A 449 -4.83 13.02 8.98
CA LEU A 449 -5.08 13.80 10.20
C LEU A 449 -6.55 14.22 10.30
N LEU A 450 -7.10 14.80 9.23
CA LEU A 450 -8.49 15.25 9.19
C LEU A 450 -9.46 14.09 9.37
N ASN A 451 -9.22 12.94 8.73
CA ASN A 451 -10.03 11.74 8.88
C ASN A 451 -10.08 11.24 10.34
N VAL A 452 -8.93 11.20 11.02
CA VAL A 452 -8.86 10.85 12.44
C VAL A 452 -9.62 11.86 13.30
N LEU A 453 -9.47 13.16 13.02
CA LEU A 453 -10.17 14.22 13.76
C LEU A 453 -11.68 14.19 13.53
N ILE A 454 -12.16 13.95 12.30
CA ILE A 454 -13.59 13.80 12.00
C ILE A 454 -14.19 12.69 12.86
N LEU A 455 -13.55 11.51 12.91
CA LEU A 455 -14.03 10.39 13.72
C LEU A 455 -14.00 10.72 15.22
N TYR A 456 -12.92 11.37 15.69
CA TYR A 456 -12.77 11.76 17.09
C TYR A 456 -13.85 12.76 17.52
N PHE A 457 -14.08 13.82 16.75
CA PHE A 457 -15.09 14.83 17.07
C PHE A 457 -16.50 14.29 16.90
N SER A 458 -16.75 13.43 15.91
CA SER A 458 -18.03 12.74 15.75
C SER A 458 -18.37 11.88 16.97
N ASP A 459 -17.38 11.16 17.51
CA ASP A 459 -17.55 10.41 18.75
C ASP A 459 -17.89 11.32 19.94
N ARG A 460 -17.16 12.43 20.12
CA ARG A 460 -17.42 13.38 21.20
C ARG A 460 -18.80 14.02 21.10
N LEU A 461 -19.21 14.41 19.90
CA LEU A 461 -20.53 14.98 19.62
C LEU A 461 -21.63 13.97 19.96
N LEU A 462 -21.50 12.73 19.49
CA LEU A 462 -22.50 11.69 19.72
C LEU A 462 -22.55 11.22 21.18
N ARG A 463 -21.46 11.28 21.95
CA ARG A 463 -21.52 11.06 23.41
C ARG A 463 -22.45 12.04 24.12
N PHE A 464 -22.56 13.26 23.61
CA PHE A 464 -23.44 14.27 24.20
C PHE A 464 -24.92 13.97 23.91
N PHE A 465 -25.25 13.59 22.67
CA PHE A 465 -26.63 13.32 22.24
C PHE A 465 -27.14 11.93 22.56
N CYS A 466 -26.26 10.93 22.59
CA CYS A 466 -26.56 9.54 22.92
C CYS A 466 -26.03 9.22 24.31
N ARG A 467 -26.57 9.89 25.33
CA ARG A 467 -26.39 9.41 26.72
C ARG A 467 -27.06 8.02 26.84
N PRO A 468 -26.41 7.08 27.55
CA PRO A 468 -26.89 5.71 27.69
C PRO A 468 -28.29 5.63 28.31
#